data_AF-A0A149TUD5-F1
#
_entry.id   AF-A0A149TUD5-F1
#
_cell.length_a   1.000
_cell.length_b   1.000
_cell.length_c   1.000
_cell.angle_alpha   90.00
_cell.angle_beta   90.00
_cell.angle_gamma   90.00
#
_symmetry.space_group_name_H-M   'P 1'
#
loop_
_entity.id
_entity.type
_entity.pdbx_description
1 polymer ?
#
loop_
_entity_poly.entity_id
_entity_poly.type
_entity_poly.pdbx_seq_one_letter_code
_entity_poly.pdbx_strand_id
1 'polypeptide(L)'
;MPITRTSRLSVRASPSELTHWNSVARKLGHTTTTHWIRALLTASELTGHDNDSQKICSELYGLRQTLSRIGNNLNQLAHSAHCGDAVQCESVLGDLEIKLHQIDSLLARSRNSPSPTQVRPVWQDSALKAF
;
A
#
# COMPACT_ATOMS: atom_id res chain seq x y z
N MET A 1 5.81 24.29 -16.85
CA MET A 1 7.23 24.71 -16.86
C MET A 1 8.10 23.48 -16.61
N PRO A 2 9.01 23.09 -17.50
CA PRO A 2 9.92 21.97 -17.23
C PRO A 2 10.83 22.35 -16.05
N ILE A 3 10.93 21.46 -15.06
CA ILE A 3 11.82 21.63 -13.91
C ILE A 3 13.27 21.61 -14.40
N THR A 4 13.96 22.74 -14.27
CA THR A 4 15.40 22.85 -14.52
C THR A 4 16.14 22.10 -13.42
N ARG A 5 16.87 21.06 -13.81
CA ARG A 5 17.64 20.22 -12.88
C ARG A 5 19.09 20.70 -12.88
N THR A 6 19.58 21.14 -11.73
CA THR A 6 20.90 21.75 -11.57
C THR A 6 21.97 20.78 -11.05
N SER A 7 21.57 19.69 -10.39
CA SER A 7 22.49 18.71 -9.80
C SER A 7 22.52 17.38 -10.58
N ARG A 8 23.70 16.76 -10.66
CA ARG A 8 23.92 15.45 -11.33
C ARG A 8 24.44 14.41 -10.33
N LEU A 9 23.73 13.29 -10.24
CA LEU A 9 24.21 12.06 -9.60
C LEU A 9 24.88 11.17 -10.65
N SER A 10 26.09 10.69 -10.37
CA SER A 10 26.82 9.76 -11.26
C SER A 10 27.05 8.44 -10.56
N VAL A 11 26.67 7.35 -11.21
CA VAL A 11 26.85 5.97 -10.73
C VAL A 11 27.70 5.22 -11.75
N ARG A 12 28.72 4.49 -11.29
CA ARG A 12 29.50 3.60 -12.14
C ARG A 12 28.73 2.31 -12.33
N ALA A 13 28.65 1.84 -13.58
CA ALA A 13 27.93 0.63 -13.95
C ALA A 13 28.69 -0.10 -15.05
N SER A 14 28.68 -1.42 -15.00
CA SER A 14 29.12 -2.28 -16.09
C SER A 14 28.12 -2.28 -17.25
N PRO A 15 28.54 -2.69 -18.46
CA PRO A 15 27.63 -2.76 -19.62
C PRO A 15 26.42 -3.69 -19.41
N SER A 16 26.60 -4.79 -18.66
CA SER A 16 25.52 -5.73 -18.33
C SER A 16 24.50 -5.08 -17.38
N GLU A 17 24.96 -4.34 -16.37
CA GLU A 17 24.09 -3.58 -15.46
C GLU A 17 23.28 -2.52 -16.21
N LEU A 18 23.90 -1.76 -17.12
CA LEU A 18 23.19 -0.77 -17.93
C LEU A 18 22.11 -1.42 -18.81
N THR A 19 22.42 -2.58 -19.40
CA THR A 19 21.46 -3.33 -20.21
C THR A 19 20.29 -3.82 -19.36
N HIS A 20 20.59 -4.34 -18.17
CA HIS A 20 19.59 -4.80 -17.22
C HIS A 20 18.68 -3.65 -16.76
N TRP A 21 19.23 -2.53 -16.33
CA TRP A 21 18.48 -1.36 -15.87
C TRP A 21 17.56 -0.79 -16.95
N ASN A 22 18.04 -0.70 -18.20
CA ASN A 22 17.21 -0.26 -19.33
C ASN A 22 16.05 -1.24 -19.59
N SER A 23 16.31 -2.55 -19.50
CA SER A 23 15.26 -3.58 -19.66
C SER A 23 14.20 -3.46 -18.57
N VAL A 24 14.62 -3.34 -17.31
CA VAL A 24 13.72 -3.17 -16.15
C VAL A 24 12.90 -1.88 -16.28
N ALA A 25 13.54 -0.75 -16.60
CA ALA A 25 12.86 0.53 -16.77
C ALA A 25 11.74 0.44 -17.83
N ARG A 26 12.01 -0.19 -18.99
CA ARG A 26 11.00 -0.38 -20.04
C ARG A 26 9.88 -1.31 -19.62
N LYS A 27 10.20 -2.43 -18.96
CA LYS A 27 9.20 -3.38 -18.45
C LYS A 27 8.23 -2.71 -17.46
N LEU A 28 8.73 -1.77 -16.66
CA LEU A 28 7.95 -0.99 -15.71
C LEU A 28 7.28 0.24 -16.35
N GLY A 29 7.30 0.37 -17.67
CA GLY A 29 6.62 1.46 -18.40
C GLY A 29 7.33 2.81 -18.36
N HIS A 30 8.58 2.86 -17.92
CA HIS A 30 9.36 4.11 -17.92
C HIS A 30 10.05 4.34 -19.26
N THR A 31 10.03 5.60 -19.69
CA THR A 31 10.63 6.03 -20.97
C THR A 31 12.15 5.98 -20.95
N THR A 32 12.78 6.20 -19.79
CA THR A 32 14.24 6.18 -19.63
C THR A 32 14.65 5.60 -18.28
N THR A 33 15.86 5.03 -18.23
CA THR A 33 16.49 4.58 -16.98
C THR A 33 16.62 5.70 -15.96
N THR A 34 16.87 6.94 -16.37
CA THR A 34 16.92 8.08 -15.45
C THR A 34 15.54 8.43 -14.88
N HIS A 35 14.47 8.28 -15.67
CA HIS A 35 13.11 8.43 -15.16
C HIS A 35 12.79 7.36 -14.11
N TRP A 36 13.16 6.11 -14.41
CA TRP A 36 13.01 4.99 -13.48
C TRP A 36 13.83 5.16 -12.19
N ILE A 37 15.12 5.50 -12.27
CA ILE A 37 15.98 5.71 -11.09
C ILE A 37 15.45 6.83 -10.20
N ARG A 38 14.92 7.92 -10.79
CA ARG A 38 14.30 8.99 -9.99
C ARG A 38 13.04 8.49 -9.28
N ALA A 39 12.16 7.80 -10.01
CA ALA A 39 10.98 7.21 -9.42
C ALA A 39 11.35 6.22 -8.30
N LEU A 40 12.42 5.44 -8.49
CA LEU A 40 12.95 4.51 -7.50
C LEU A 40 13.52 5.22 -6.28
N LEU A 41 14.33 6.27 -6.44
CA LEU A 41 14.90 7.02 -5.32
C LEU A 41 13.80 7.72 -4.51
N THR A 42 12.82 8.31 -5.19
CA THR A 42 11.64 8.89 -4.53
C THR A 42 10.77 7.82 -3.87
N ALA A 43 10.57 6.67 -4.53
CA ALA A 43 9.83 5.56 -3.95
C ALA A 43 10.57 4.92 -2.79
N SER A 44 11.91 4.86 -2.79
CA SER A 44 12.72 4.31 -1.69
C SER A 44 12.69 5.19 -0.46
N GLU A 45 12.56 6.51 -0.61
CA GLU A 45 12.26 7.39 0.52
C GLU A 45 10.86 7.09 1.11
N LEU A 46 9.92 6.67 0.28
CA LEU A 46 8.56 6.27 0.70
C LEU A 46 8.50 4.82 1.23
N THR A 47 9.36 3.92 0.74
CA THR A 47 9.42 2.50 1.15
C THR A 47 10.44 2.24 2.26
N GLY A 48 11.25 3.22 2.65
CA GLY A 48 11.98 3.20 3.92
C GLY A 48 11.07 3.11 5.16
N HIS A 49 9.74 3.14 4.96
CA HIS A 49 8.74 2.70 5.91
C HIS A 49 8.21 1.31 5.54
N ASP A 50 9.05 0.28 5.63
CA ASP A 50 8.67 -1.14 5.45
C ASP A 50 7.49 -1.58 6.34
N ASN A 51 7.09 -0.76 7.31
CA ASN A 51 5.90 -0.96 8.12
C ASN A 51 4.59 -0.87 7.32
N ASP A 52 4.49 -0.05 6.27
CA ASP A 52 3.21 0.13 5.57
C ASP A 52 2.86 -1.05 4.66
N SER A 53 3.84 -1.60 3.94
CA SER A 53 3.63 -2.83 3.17
C SER A 53 3.37 -4.04 4.08
N GLN A 54 4.08 -4.17 5.19
CA GLN A 54 3.84 -5.20 6.21
C GLN A 54 2.43 -5.06 6.81
N LYS A 55 2.00 -3.83 7.09
CA LYS A 55 0.68 -3.52 7.64
C LYS A 55 -0.43 -3.83 6.63
N ILE A 56 -0.30 -3.41 5.38
CA ILE A 56 -1.27 -3.74 4.31
C ILE A 56 -1.38 -5.25 4.12
N CYS A 57 -0.26 -5.98 4.08
CA CYS A 57 -0.28 -7.44 3.98
C CYS A 57 -0.98 -8.11 5.17
N SER A 58 -0.71 -7.65 6.40
CA SER A 58 -1.38 -8.17 7.60
C SER A 58 -2.88 -7.83 7.65
N GLU A 59 -3.28 -6.66 7.17
CA GLU A 59 -4.68 -6.24 7.05
C GLU A 59 -5.43 -7.07 6.00
N LEU A 60 -4.81 -7.31 4.84
CA LEU A 60 -5.37 -8.19 3.81
C LEU A 60 -5.50 -9.64 4.31
N TYR A 61 -4.55 -10.11 5.10
CA TYR A 61 -4.63 -11.44 5.71
C TYR A 61 -5.77 -11.52 6.75
N GLY A 62 -5.94 -10.48 7.56
CA GLY A 62 -7.07 -10.33 8.48
C GLY A 62 -8.41 -10.35 7.76
N LEU A 63 -8.55 -9.56 6.68
CA LEU A 63 -9.75 -9.54 5.84
C LEU A 63 -10.06 -10.93 5.25
N ARG A 64 -9.04 -11.63 4.74
CA ARG A 64 -9.21 -13.00 4.22
C ARG A 64 -9.72 -13.97 5.28
N GLN A 65 -9.20 -13.91 6.50
CA GLN A 65 -9.70 -14.75 7.60
C GLN A 65 -11.14 -14.41 7.97
N THR A 66 -11.49 -13.13 8.05
CA THR A 66 -12.86 -12.71 8.37
C THR A 66 -13.84 -13.17 7.29
N LEU A 67 -13.51 -13.02 6.01
CA LEU A 67 -14.32 -13.51 4.89
C LEU A 67 -14.50 -15.03 4.92
N SER A 68 -13.44 -15.79 5.25
CA SER A 68 -13.55 -17.25 5.42
C SER A 68 -14.53 -17.63 6.53
N ARG A 69 -14.48 -16.92 7.67
CA ARG A 69 -15.41 -17.15 8.78
C ARG A 69 -16.83 -16.69 8.48
N ILE A 70 -17.03 -15.68 7.62
CA ILE A 70 -18.36 -15.30 7.11
C ILE A 70 -18.90 -16.42 6.22
N GLY A 71 -18.09 -16.92 5.29
CA GLY A 71 -18.48 -18.03 4.40
C GLY A 71 -18.90 -19.28 5.18
N ASN A 72 -18.16 -19.65 6.23
CA ASN A 72 -18.53 -20.79 7.08
C ASN A 72 -19.86 -20.57 7.80
N ASN A 73 -20.08 -19.37 8.34
CA ASN A 73 -21.34 -19.01 8.98
C ASN A 73 -22.52 -19.06 8.00
N LEU A 74 -22.36 -18.51 6.80
CA LEU A 74 -23.38 -18.60 5.74
C LEU A 74 -23.68 -20.05 5.36
N ASN A 75 -22.66 -20.91 5.31
CA ASN A 75 -22.85 -22.33 5.03
C ASN A 75 -23.62 -23.05 6.17
N GLN A 76 -23.35 -22.68 7.42
CA GLN A 76 -24.11 -23.19 8.57
C GLN A 76 -25.55 -22.69 8.56
N LEU A 77 -25.81 -21.43 8.20
CA LEU A 77 -27.17 -20.90 8.04
C LEU A 77 -27.95 -21.64 6.97
N ALA A 78 -27.33 -21.85 5.80
CA ALA A 78 -27.96 -22.61 4.73
C ALA A 78 -28.32 -24.03 5.19
N HIS A 79 -27.44 -24.67 5.95
CA HIS A 79 -27.69 -25.99 6.51
C HIS A 79 -28.79 -25.98 7.58
N SER A 80 -28.76 -25.07 8.54
CA SER A 80 -29.75 -24.97 9.62
C SER A 80 -31.13 -24.57 9.10
N ALA A 81 -31.21 -23.65 8.14
CA ALA A 81 -32.46 -23.30 7.47
C ALA A 81 -33.03 -24.49 6.68
N HIS A 82 -32.17 -25.28 6.04
CA HIS A 82 -32.59 -26.52 5.37
C HIS A 82 -33.10 -27.58 6.35
N CYS A 83 -32.51 -27.65 7.56
CA CYS A 83 -32.91 -28.57 8.62
C CYS A 83 -34.04 -28.04 9.54
N GLY A 84 -34.54 -26.82 9.33
CA GLY A 84 -35.62 -26.22 10.13
C GLY A 84 -35.21 -25.68 11.51
N ASP A 85 -33.91 -25.51 11.76
CA ASP A 85 -33.35 -25.20 13.08
C ASP A 85 -33.18 -23.68 13.28
N ALA A 86 -34.31 -22.98 13.40
CA ALA A 86 -34.39 -21.51 13.37
C ALA A 86 -33.61 -20.80 14.50
N VAL A 87 -33.46 -21.44 15.66
CA VAL A 87 -32.74 -20.87 16.83
C VAL A 87 -31.23 -20.77 16.58
N GLN A 88 -30.67 -21.71 15.81
CA GLN A 88 -29.25 -21.65 15.42
C GLN A 88 -28.97 -20.57 14.36
N CYS A 89 -29.99 -20.13 13.62
CA CYS A 89 -29.80 -19.10 12.61
C CYS A 89 -29.56 -17.73 13.23
N GLU A 90 -30.23 -17.41 14.34
CA GLU A 90 -30.08 -16.14 15.04
C GLU A 90 -28.67 -15.95 15.63
N SER A 91 -28.08 -17.00 16.21
CA SER A 91 -26.71 -16.95 16.74
C SER A 91 -25.68 -16.74 15.62
N VAL A 92 -25.84 -17.43 14.49
CA VAL A 92 -24.93 -17.30 13.35
C VAL A 92 -25.06 -15.94 12.66
N LEU A 93 -26.26 -15.32 12.69
CA LEU A 93 -26.50 -13.94 12.25
C LEU A 93 -25.78 -12.92 13.16
N GLY A 94 -25.82 -13.09 14.48
CA GLY A 94 -25.07 -12.23 15.40
C GLY A 94 -23.56 -12.27 15.16
N ASP A 95 -23.01 -13.45 14.91
CA ASP A 95 -21.59 -13.59 14.55
C ASP A 95 -21.24 -12.92 13.21
N LEU A 96 -22.17 -12.88 12.25
CA LEU A 96 -21.99 -12.18 10.98
C LEU A 96 -21.95 -10.67 11.17
N GLU A 97 -22.83 -10.12 12.00
CA GLU A 97 -22.88 -8.69 12.31
C GLU A 97 -21.57 -8.21 12.97
N ILE A 98 -21.05 -8.98 13.94
CA ILE A 98 -19.75 -8.69 14.58
C ILE A 98 -18.62 -8.68 13.55
N LYS A 99 -18.60 -9.65 12.62
CA LYS A 99 -17.57 -9.73 11.57
C LYS A 99 -17.68 -8.60 10.54
N LEU A 100 -18.91 -8.18 10.20
CA LEU A 100 -19.16 -7.03 9.32
C LEU A 100 -18.53 -5.76 9.94
N HIS A 101 -18.79 -5.51 11.22
CA HIS A 101 -18.19 -4.40 11.95
C HIS A 101 -16.66 -4.46 12.01
N GLN A 102 -16.09 -5.66 12.16
CA GLN A 102 -14.63 -5.83 12.09
C GLN A 102 -14.08 -5.46 10.72
N ILE A 103 -14.72 -5.87 9.61
CA ILE A 103 -14.32 -5.48 8.25
C ILE A 103 -14.40 -3.96 8.08
N ASP A 104 -15.51 -3.34 8.50
CA ASP A 104 -15.69 -1.89 8.40
C ASP A 104 -14.59 -1.14 9.17
N SER A 105 -14.21 -1.63 10.35
CA SER A 105 -13.12 -1.05 11.14
C SER A 105 -11.76 -1.15 10.44
N LEU A 106 -11.49 -2.28 9.77
CA LEU A 106 -10.25 -2.49 9.01
C LEU A 106 -10.20 -1.59 7.77
N LEU A 107 -11.32 -1.48 7.05
CA LEU A 107 -11.44 -0.60 5.87
C LEU A 107 -11.32 0.88 6.24
N ALA A 108 -11.93 1.30 7.37
CA ALA A 108 -11.80 2.66 7.89
C ALA A 108 -10.35 2.98 8.29
N ARG A 109 -9.66 2.02 8.93
CA ARG A 109 -8.25 2.18 9.30
C ARG A 109 -7.34 2.30 8.09
N SER A 110 -7.58 1.50 7.05
CA SER A 110 -6.86 1.59 5.78
C SER A 110 -7.07 2.96 5.10
N ARG A 111 -8.31 3.49 5.09
CA ARG A 111 -8.66 4.79 4.50
C ARG A 111 -8.09 5.99 5.26
N ASN A 112 -7.95 5.89 6.59
CA ASN A 112 -7.42 6.95 7.45
C ASN A 112 -5.88 6.95 7.56
N SER A 113 -5.19 6.09 6.83
CA SER A 113 -3.74 6.21 6.64
C SER A 113 -3.47 7.54 5.92
N PRO A 114 -2.80 8.52 6.54
CA PRO A 114 -2.58 9.80 5.88
C PRO A 114 -1.76 9.57 4.62
N SER A 115 -2.31 9.96 3.45
CA SER A 115 -1.48 10.22 2.28
C SER A 115 -0.42 11.24 2.70
N PRO A 116 0.88 11.04 2.44
CA PRO A 116 1.89 12.02 2.78
C PRO A 116 1.69 13.26 1.90
N THR A 117 0.86 14.18 2.40
CA THR A 117 0.62 15.49 1.84
C THR A 117 1.95 16.24 1.85
N GLN A 118 2.34 16.72 0.66
CA GLN A 118 3.49 17.57 0.36
C GLN A 118 4.09 18.31 1.56
N VAL A 119 5.16 17.78 2.14
CA VAL A 119 6.04 18.56 3.00
C VAL A 119 6.90 19.42 2.08
N ARG A 120 6.58 20.70 1.96
CA ARG A 120 7.49 21.70 1.39
C ARG A 120 8.69 21.82 2.33
N PRO A 121 9.93 21.55 1.89
CA PRO A 121 11.09 21.77 2.73
C PRO A 121 11.35 23.28 2.83
N VAL A 122 11.29 23.79 4.06
CA VAL A 122 11.76 25.12 4.46
C VAL A 122 13.28 25.11 4.35
N TRP A 123 13.80 25.78 3.33
CA TRP A 123 15.18 26.26 3.30
C TRP A 123 15.18 27.70 2.79
N GLN A 124 14.71 28.61 3.64
CA GLN A 124 15.03 30.03 3.57
C GLN A 124 15.62 30.41 4.92
N ASP A 125 16.94 30.41 4.97
CA ASP A 125 17.74 31.49 5.55
C ASP A 125 19.16 30.98 5.77
N SER A 126 20.05 31.30 4.84
CA SER A 126 21.48 31.56 5.09
C SER A 126 22.20 31.82 3.78
N ALA A 127 21.98 33.00 3.21
CA ALA A 127 22.98 33.65 2.37
C ALA A 127 22.55 35.09 2.14
N LEU A 128 23.02 36.00 3.00
CA LEU A 128 23.39 37.37 2.63
C LEU A 128 24.05 38.03 3.85
N LYS A 129 25.38 38.07 3.83
CA LYS A 129 26.15 39.28 4.10
C LYS A 129 27.60 39.04 3.66
N ALA A 130 27.84 39.48 2.43
CA ALA A 130 29.16 39.88 1.99
C ALA A 130 29.58 41.13 2.77
N PHE A 131 30.79 41.11 3.33
CA PHE A 131 31.83 42.12 3.19
C PHE A 131 33.17 41.46 3.51
#